data_AF-A0A956G0E2-F1
#
_entry.id   AF-A0A956G0E2-F1
#
_cell.length_a   1.000
_cell.length_b   1.000
_cell.length_c   1.000
_cell.angle_alpha   90.00
_cell.angle_beta   90.00
_cell.angle_gamma   90.00
#
_symmetry.space_group_name_H-M   'P 1'
#
loop_
_entity.id
_entity.type
_entity.pdbx_description
1 polymer ?
#
loop_
_entity_poly.entity_id
_entity_poly.type
_entity_poly.pdbx_seq_one_letter_code
_entity_poly.pdbx_strand_id
1 'polypeptide(L)'
;MSWIARVLIGVVVVLLLVIGALAWLFRSQAEEIPDELPTLDDAKVAPADITLAGGDIPDLKVADLKGKRAYFVLEDRESMQAGESKDLNRALARWEMGDDVVGYAIGDAKGFGVFRSKIDEFMGMMRPEMRLPLYIDYDGVFYDTFKLPRGHTGLVVLGPESDVLHRHSGPAEADDLETIRGILGAREPEPPPAPDFAVGDYTKASCEGRVCLFAFLDEAVERADVPGIEGGFDGGREESFKRLAKPSVRLVGVLAGADDKIDEDKHTAVIVGDLKGFEFRRVATLDAAPEARAAFGVGDGAALVVIDEKSRLAFKAEGKVAFWQLGLVADLLGVDLGERDHNEP
;
A
#
# COMPACT_ATOMS: atom_id res chain seq x y z
N MET A 1 -33.97 -37.29 30.43
CA MET A 1 -33.33 -36.02 30.01
C MET A 1 -34.40 -35.17 29.32
N SER A 2 -34.68 -33.96 29.82
CA SER A 2 -35.71 -33.08 29.26
C SER A 2 -35.41 -32.71 27.80
N TRP A 3 -36.44 -32.52 26.97
CA TRP A 3 -36.29 -32.04 25.59
C TRP A 3 -35.50 -30.74 25.52
N ILE A 4 -35.69 -29.85 26.49
CA ILE A 4 -34.94 -28.58 26.64
C ILE A 4 -33.44 -28.84 26.81
N ALA A 5 -33.06 -29.86 27.58
CA ALA A 5 -31.66 -30.21 27.79
C ALA A 5 -30.99 -30.77 26.51
N ARG A 6 -31.75 -31.47 25.66
CA ARG A 6 -31.25 -31.95 24.35
C ARG A 6 -31.03 -30.81 23.37
N VAL A 7 -31.93 -29.82 23.34
CA VAL A 7 -31.80 -28.62 22.51
C VAL A 7 -30.60 -27.80 22.95
N LEU A 8 -30.43 -27.57 24.25
CA LEU A 8 -29.28 -26.84 24.80
C LEU A 8 -27.95 -27.52 24.47
N ILE A 9 -27.86 -28.85 24.61
CA ILE A 9 -26.65 -29.60 24.23
C ILE A 9 -26.36 -29.46 22.73
N GLY A 10 -27.39 -29.55 21.87
CA GLY A 10 -27.23 -29.35 20.43
C GLY A 10 -26.70 -27.97 20.08
N VAL A 11 -27.24 -26.92 20.70
CA VAL A 11 -26.78 -25.53 20.49
C VAL A 11 -25.34 -25.35 20.96
N VAL A 12 -24.97 -25.88 22.13
CA VAL A 12 -23.60 -25.78 22.66
C VAL A 12 -22.61 -26.50 21.75
N VAL A 13 -22.93 -27.69 21.24
CA VAL A 13 -22.06 -28.43 20.31
C VAL A 13 -21.87 -27.65 19.01
N VAL A 14 -22.94 -27.09 18.44
CA VAL A 14 -22.84 -26.26 17.23
C VAL A 14 -22.00 -25.01 17.50
N LEU A 15 -22.18 -24.35 18.64
CA LEU A 15 -21.42 -23.16 19.01
C LEU A 15 -19.93 -23.47 19.17
N LEU A 16 -19.58 -24.60 19.80
CA LEU A 16 -18.20 -25.06 19.93
C LEU A 16 -17.58 -25.43 18.58
N LEU A 17 -18.35 -26.04 17.66
CA LEU A 17 -17.90 -26.32 16.30
C LEU A 17 -17.65 -25.02 15.52
N VAL A 18 -18.49 -24.01 15.67
CA VAL A 18 -18.30 -22.69 15.05
C VAL A 18 -17.07 -21.98 15.63
N ILE A 19 -16.91 -21.97 16.97
CA ILE A 19 -15.73 -21.40 17.62
C ILE A 19 -14.46 -22.14 17.20
N GLY A 20 -14.49 -23.48 17.14
CA GLY A 20 -13.37 -24.30 16.68
C GLY A 20 -13.02 -24.02 15.21
N ALA A 21 -14.02 -23.88 14.34
CA ALA A 21 -13.82 -23.53 12.94
C ALA A 21 -13.25 -22.11 12.78
N LEU A 22 -13.74 -21.13 13.55
CA LEU A 22 -13.20 -19.77 13.56
C LEU A 22 -11.76 -19.76 14.09
N ALA A 23 -11.50 -20.41 15.23
CA ALA A 23 -10.16 -20.49 15.81
C ALA A 23 -9.16 -21.19 14.86
N TRP A 24 -9.61 -22.21 14.11
CA TRP A 24 -8.78 -22.85 13.10
C TRP A 24 -8.54 -21.96 11.88
N LEU A 25 -9.56 -21.24 11.40
CA LEU A 25 -9.44 -20.25 10.32
C LEU A 25 -8.53 -19.07 10.68
N PHE A 26 -8.48 -18.69 11.96
CA PHE A 26 -7.66 -17.56 12.43
C PHE A 26 -6.29 -17.96 12.99
N ARG A 27 -6.01 -19.27 13.14
CA ARG A 27 -4.70 -19.78 13.54
C ARG A 27 -3.68 -19.43 12.45
N SER A 28 -2.52 -18.91 12.85
CA SER A 28 -1.39 -18.68 11.94
C SER A 28 -1.05 -19.98 11.20
N GLN A 29 -1.00 -19.87 9.86
CA GLN A 29 -0.56 -20.93 8.95
C GLN A 29 0.86 -20.69 8.44
N ALA A 30 1.64 -19.82 9.11
CA ALA A 30 2.98 -19.50 8.69
C ALA A 30 3.89 -20.73 8.79
N GLU A 31 4.51 -21.07 7.66
CA GLU A 31 5.49 -22.13 7.49
C GLU A 31 6.88 -21.57 7.83
N GLU A 32 7.80 -22.41 8.31
CA GLU A 32 9.17 -21.96 8.55
C GLU A 32 9.86 -21.63 7.22
N ILE A 33 10.49 -20.45 7.12
CA ILE A 33 11.31 -20.09 5.96
C ILE A 33 12.58 -20.93 6.00
N PRO A 34 12.85 -21.79 5.00
CA PRO A 34 14.08 -22.56 4.97
C PRO A 34 15.28 -21.65 4.64
N ASP A 35 16.47 -22.01 5.12
CA ASP A 35 17.73 -21.30 4.80
C ASP A 35 17.95 -21.15 3.28
N GLU A 36 17.54 -22.17 2.52
CA GLU A 36 17.53 -22.15 1.06
C GLU A 36 16.18 -22.65 0.53
N LEU A 37 15.57 -21.89 -0.39
CA LEU A 37 14.33 -22.30 -1.02
C LEU A 37 14.52 -23.61 -1.82
N PRO A 38 13.55 -24.54 -1.78
CA PRO A 38 13.64 -25.79 -2.52
C PRO A 38 13.92 -25.55 -3.99
N THR A 39 14.81 -26.36 -4.58
CA THR A 39 15.10 -26.32 -6.01
C THR A 39 13.82 -26.60 -6.81
N LEU A 40 13.60 -25.82 -7.86
CA LEU A 40 12.51 -26.09 -8.79
C LEU A 40 12.90 -27.22 -9.73
N ASP A 41 11.97 -28.12 -9.99
CA ASP A 41 12.10 -29.08 -11.07
C ASP A 41 11.55 -28.41 -12.34
N ASP A 42 12.43 -27.83 -13.16
CA ASP A 42 12.06 -27.08 -14.36
C ASP A 42 11.21 -27.90 -15.34
N ALA A 43 11.27 -29.24 -15.27
CA ALA A 43 10.42 -30.11 -16.09
C ALA A 43 8.97 -30.21 -15.57
N LYS A 44 8.72 -29.77 -14.34
CA LYS A 44 7.41 -29.81 -13.66
C LYS A 44 6.84 -28.45 -13.35
N VAL A 45 7.68 -27.42 -13.29
CA VAL A 45 7.25 -26.04 -13.09
C VAL A 45 6.92 -25.45 -14.45
N ALA A 46 5.64 -25.17 -14.67
CA ALA A 46 5.15 -24.54 -15.89
C ALA A 46 4.52 -23.18 -15.53
N PRO A 47 5.33 -22.12 -15.34
CA PRO A 47 4.79 -20.81 -14.97
C PRO A 47 3.77 -20.31 -15.99
N ALA A 48 3.97 -20.62 -17.27
CA ALA A 48 3.07 -20.26 -18.35
C ALA A 48 1.64 -20.81 -18.20
N ASP A 49 1.45 -21.91 -17.46
CA ASP A 49 0.13 -22.52 -17.25
C ASP A 49 -0.68 -21.79 -16.15
N ILE A 50 -0.04 -20.89 -15.39
CA ILE A 50 -0.70 -20.14 -14.34
C ILE A 50 -1.66 -19.13 -14.95
N THR A 51 -2.92 -19.23 -14.53
CA THR A 51 -3.99 -18.27 -14.84
C THR A 51 -4.74 -17.89 -13.58
N LEU A 52 -4.87 -16.60 -13.31
CA LEU A 52 -5.69 -16.06 -12.23
C LEU A 52 -6.83 -15.21 -12.78
N ALA A 53 -8.02 -15.38 -12.19
CA ALA A 53 -9.17 -14.56 -12.53
C ALA A 53 -8.94 -13.10 -12.07
N GLY A 54 -9.19 -12.14 -12.96
CA GLY A 54 -8.99 -10.72 -12.66
C GLY A 54 -10.18 -10.06 -11.95
N GLY A 55 -11.37 -10.67 -12.02
CA GLY A 55 -12.58 -10.09 -11.45
C GLY A 55 -13.07 -8.91 -12.28
N ASP A 56 -12.76 -7.68 -11.86
CA ASP A 56 -13.10 -6.43 -12.57
C ASP A 56 -12.01 -5.96 -13.54
N ILE A 57 -10.81 -6.53 -13.46
CA ILE A 57 -9.71 -6.35 -14.41
C ILE A 57 -9.55 -7.62 -15.28
N PRO A 58 -8.84 -7.55 -16.42
CA PRO A 58 -8.57 -8.73 -17.24
C PRO A 58 -7.85 -9.83 -16.47
N ASP A 59 -8.17 -11.09 -16.77
CA ASP A 59 -7.48 -12.25 -16.22
C ASP A 59 -5.97 -12.18 -16.46
N LEU A 60 -5.20 -12.56 -15.44
CA LEU A 60 -3.76 -12.72 -15.55
C LEU A 60 -3.47 -14.10 -16.12
N LYS A 61 -2.84 -14.15 -17.29
CA LYS A 61 -2.27 -15.37 -17.87
C LYS A 61 -0.77 -15.18 -17.98
N VAL A 62 0.02 -15.97 -17.27
CA VAL A 62 1.48 -15.80 -17.27
C VAL A 62 2.06 -16.05 -18.66
N ALA A 63 1.46 -16.93 -19.46
CA ALA A 63 1.82 -17.14 -20.86
C ALA A 63 1.77 -15.85 -21.72
N ASP A 64 0.87 -14.91 -21.41
CA ASP A 64 0.70 -13.66 -22.16
C ASP A 64 1.83 -12.65 -21.86
N LEU A 65 2.67 -12.94 -20.86
CA LEU A 65 3.81 -12.10 -20.46
C LEU A 65 5.09 -12.43 -21.23
N LYS A 66 5.05 -13.40 -22.16
CA LYS A 66 6.21 -13.77 -22.98
C LYS A 66 6.82 -12.54 -23.67
N GLY A 67 8.14 -12.45 -23.64
CA GLY A 67 8.91 -11.32 -24.15
C GLY A 67 9.11 -10.20 -23.13
N LYS A 68 8.58 -10.33 -21.91
CA LYS A 68 8.76 -9.37 -20.81
C LYS A 68 9.40 -10.03 -19.60
N ARG A 69 10.15 -9.26 -18.82
CA ARG A 69 10.49 -9.63 -17.45
C ARG A 69 9.29 -9.36 -16.56
N ALA A 70 8.80 -10.35 -15.84
CA ALA A 70 7.64 -10.21 -14.95
C ALA A 70 8.06 -10.39 -13.49
N TYR A 71 7.55 -9.57 -12.58
CA TYR A 71 7.68 -9.81 -11.14
C TYR A 71 6.32 -9.90 -10.46
N PHE A 72 6.26 -10.76 -9.45
CA PHE A 72 5.07 -11.03 -8.67
C PHE A 72 5.42 -10.86 -7.20
N VAL A 73 4.76 -9.92 -6.54
CA VAL A 73 4.80 -9.78 -5.08
C VAL A 73 3.63 -10.55 -4.52
N LEU A 74 3.91 -11.52 -3.68
CA LEU A 74 2.93 -12.41 -3.08
C LEU A 74 2.75 -12.07 -1.62
N GLU A 75 1.52 -11.91 -1.21
CA GLU A 75 1.17 -11.59 0.17
C GLU A 75 -0.01 -12.42 0.60
N ASP A 76 -0.02 -12.83 1.85
CA ASP A 76 -1.19 -13.38 2.52
C ASP A 76 -1.52 -12.56 3.77
N ARG A 77 -2.56 -12.98 4.47
CA ARG A 77 -3.02 -12.29 5.68
C ARG A 77 -1.90 -12.15 6.72
N GLU A 78 -1.13 -13.20 6.93
CA GLU A 78 -0.05 -13.26 7.90
C GLU A 78 1.10 -12.31 7.52
N SER A 79 1.56 -12.36 6.27
CA SER A 79 2.64 -11.48 5.80
C SER A 79 2.25 -10.01 5.83
N MET A 80 0.99 -9.70 5.49
CA MET A 80 0.44 -8.33 5.57
C MET A 80 0.35 -7.84 7.03
N GLN A 81 -0.07 -8.70 7.96
CA GLN A 81 -0.13 -8.36 9.39
C GLN A 81 1.26 -8.13 10.00
N ALA A 82 2.25 -8.89 9.55
CA ALA A 82 3.63 -8.74 9.98
C ALA A 82 4.36 -7.57 9.28
N GLY A 83 3.80 -7.03 8.19
CA GLY A 83 4.41 -5.93 7.43
C GLY A 83 5.66 -6.32 6.66
N GLU A 84 5.84 -7.61 6.32
CA GLU A 84 7.08 -8.13 5.73
C GLU A 84 7.40 -7.52 4.35
N SER A 85 6.36 -7.19 3.58
CA SER A 85 6.50 -6.63 2.22
C SER A 85 6.84 -5.15 2.19
N LYS A 86 6.85 -4.46 3.34
CA LYS A 86 6.88 -2.99 3.43
C LYS A 86 8.07 -2.40 2.68
N ASP A 87 9.29 -2.85 2.97
CA ASP A 87 10.50 -2.32 2.35
C ASP A 87 10.63 -2.69 0.87
N LEU A 88 10.22 -3.91 0.51
CA LEU A 88 10.16 -4.36 -0.88
C LEU A 88 9.19 -3.51 -1.72
N ASN A 89 7.95 -3.34 -1.25
CA ASN A 89 6.94 -2.56 -1.93
C ASN A 89 7.35 -1.09 -2.06
N ARG A 90 7.98 -0.52 -1.02
CA ARG A 90 8.54 0.85 -1.05
C ARG A 90 9.65 1.00 -2.07
N ALA A 91 10.60 0.06 -2.11
CA ALA A 91 11.69 0.06 -3.09
C ALA A 91 11.15 -0.05 -4.53
N LEU A 92 10.27 -1.02 -4.78
CA LEU A 92 9.59 -1.20 -6.08
C LEU A 92 8.79 0.03 -6.49
N ALA A 93 8.24 0.79 -5.53
CA ALA A 93 7.51 2.01 -5.77
C ALA A 93 8.39 3.21 -6.15
N ARG A 94 9.63 3.26 -5.66
CA ARG A 94 10.61 4.31 -6.03
C ARG A 94 11.31 4.03 -7.35
N TRP A 95 11.49 2.77 -7.70
CA TRP A 95 12.24 2.42 -8.89
C TRP A 95 11.48 2.70 -10.19
N GLU A 96 12.24 3.18 -11.16
CA GLU A 96 11.89 3.22 -12.58
C GLU A 96 12.43 1.95 -13.24
N MET A 97 11.57 1.30 -14.02
CA MET A 97 11.86 0.06 -14.74
C MET A 97 11.71 0.30 -16.24
N GLY A 98 12.33 -0.55 -17.06
CA GLY A 98 12.15 -0.51 -18.51
C GLY A 98 10.74 -0.93 -18.94
N ASP A 99 10.33 -0.55 -20.15
CA ASP A 99 9.03 -0.91 -20.74
C ASP A 99 8.85 -2.43 -20.93
N ASP A 100 9.94 -3.18 -20.86
CA ASP A 100 10.00 -4.64 -20.92
C ASP A 100 9.76 -5.31 -19.55
N VAL A 101 9.56 -4.55 -18.47
CA VAL A 101 9.32 -5.07 -17.12
C VAL A 101 7.88 -4.82 -16.70
N VAL A 102 7.21 -5.84 -16.16
CA VAL A 102 5.83 -5.75 -15.64
C VAL A 102 5.73 -6.34 -14.23
N GLY A 103 4.87 -5.76 -13.41
CA GLY A 103 4.70 -6.12 -12.00
C GLY A 103 3.25 -6.42 -11.64
N TYR A 104 3.07 -7.37 -10.73
CA TYR A 104 1.75 -7.80 -10.23
C TYR A 104 1.80 -8.05 -8.73
N ALA A 105 0.71 -7.71 -8.04
CA ALA A 105 0.49 -8.11 -6.65
C ALA A 105 -0.47 -9.31 -6.63
N ILE A 106 -0.15 -10.33 -5.85
CA ILE A 106 -0.91 -11.56 -5.71
C ILE A 106 -1.27 -11.74 -4.24
N GLY A 107 -2.56 -11.64 -3.91
CA GLY A 107 -3.07 -12.02 -2.60
C GLY A 107 -3.36 -13.52 -2.57
N ASP A 108 -2.64 -14.30 -1.75
CA ASP A 108 -3.00 -15.69 -1.50
C ASP A 108 -4.21 -15.74 -0.56
N ALA A 109 -5.24 -16.45 -1.03
CA ALA A 109 -6.48 -16.66 -0.30
C ALA A 109 -6.83 -18.14 -0.29
N LYS A 110 -5.82 -19.02 -0.28
CA LYS A 110 -6.04 -20.46 -0.32
C LYS A 110 -6.87 -20.90 0.88
N GLY A 111 -7.94 -21.64 0.62
CA GLY A 111 -8.88 -22.07 1.66
C GLY A 111 -9.95 -21.04 2.04
N PHE A 112 -9.88 -19.81 1.52
CA PHE A 112 -10.90 -18.75 1.73
C PHE A 112 -11.91 -18.64 0.59
N GLY A 113 -11.99 -19.63 -0.31
CA GLY A 113 -12.90 -19.61 -1.46
C GLY A 113 -14.39 -19.41 -1.10
N VAL A 114 -14.82 -19.82 0.09
CA VAL A 114 -16.20 -19.56 0.58
C VAL A 114 -16.50 -18.07 0.83
N PHE A 115 -15.45 -17.24 0.98
CA PHE A 115 -15.54 -15.79 1.17
C PHE A 115 -15.18 -15.00 -0.09
N ARG A 116 -14.99 -15.67 -1.24
CA ARG A 116 -14.54 -15.06 -2.50
C ARG A 116 -15.30 -13.78 -2.86
N SER A 117 -16.63 -13.81 -2.80
CA SER A 117 -17.45 -12.64 -3.13
C SER A 117 -17.13 -11.41 -2.25
N LYS A 118 -16.90 -11.61 -0.95
CA LYS A 118 -16.54 -10.52 -0.02
C LYS A 118 -15.10 -10.06 -0.18
N ILE A 119 -14.19 -10.99 -0.45
CA ILE A 119 -12.78 -10.68 -0.72
C ILE A 119 -12.70 -9.87 -2.02
N ASP A 120 -13.35 -10.30 -3.09
CA ASP A 120 -13.36 -9.61 -4.38
C ASP A 120 -13.99 -8.19 -4.25
N GLU A 121 -15.04 -8.03 -3.46
CA GLU A 121 -15.63 -6.71 -3.14
C GLU A 121 -14.62 -5.81 -2.40
N PHE A 122 -13.98 -6.32 -1.35
CA PHE A 122 -13.00 -5.57 -0.59
C PHE A 122 -11.76 -5.22 -1.43
N MET A 123 -11.28 -6.16 -2.24
CA MET A 123 -10.14 -5.97 -3.14
C MET A 123 -10.46 -5.00 -4.28
N GLY A 124 -11.68 -5.00 -4.80
CA GLY A 124 -12.14 -3.99 -5.76
C GLY A 124 -12.03 -2.56 -5.21
N MET A 125 -12.27 -2.36 -3.91
CA MET A 125 -12.04 -1.07 -3.27
C MET A 125 -10.55 -0.73 -3.09
N MET A 126 -9.70 -1.72 -2.89
CA MET A 126 -8.26 -1.53 -2.65
C MET A 126 -7.44 -1.39 -3.93
N ARG A 127 -7.85 -2.02 -5.06
CA ARG A 127 -7.12 -1.98 -6.34
C ARG A 127 -6.70 -0.57 -6.78
N PRO A 128 -7.55 0.48 -6.69
CA PRO A 128 -7.15 1.84 -7.05
C PRO A 128 -6.15 2.49 -6.08
N GLU A 129 -5.93 1.90 -4.91
CA GLU A 129 -5.00 2.35 -3.88
C GLU A 129 -3.64 1.64 -3.92
N MET A 130 -3.50 0.64 -4.81
CA MET A 130 -2.29 -0.15 -4.99
C MET A 130 -1.48 0.35 -6.20
N ARG A 131 -0.16 0.20 -6.15
CA ARG A 131 0.70 0.48 -7.30
C ARG A 131 0.54 -0.58 -8.39
N LEU A 132 0.46 -1.84 -7.97
CA LEU A 132 0.43 -2.99 -8.87
C LEU A 132 -1.02 -3.48 -9.06
N PRO A 133 -1.37 -3.99 -10.25
CA PRO A 133 -2.61 -4.74 -10.43
C PRO A 133 -2.66 -5.92 -9.46
N LEU A 134 -3.75 -6.00 -8.68
CA LEU A 134 -3.94 -7.00 -7.63
C LEU A 134 -4.85 -8.14 -8.08
N TYR A 135 -4.30 -9.35 -8.06
CA TYR A 135 -4.99 -10.61 -8.31
C TYR A 135 -5.11 -11.43 -7.03
N ILE A 136 -6.14 -12.28 -6.94
CA ILE A 136 -6.35 -13.16 -5.78
C ILE A 136 -6.21 -14.61 -6.21
N ASP A 137 -5.29 -15.31 -5.55
CA ASP A 137 -5.02 -16.72 -5.78
C ASP A 137 -5.75 -17.57 -4.72
N TYR A 138 -6.97 -17.98 -5.07
CA TYR A 138 -7.82 -18.79 -4.18
C TYR A 138 -7.39 -20.26 -4.10
N ASP A 139 -6.55 -20.71 -5.02
CA ASP A 139 -6.08 -22.09 -5.11
C ASP A 139 -4.63 -22.24 -4.60
N GLY A 140 -3.94 -21.11 -4.39
CA GLY A 140 -2.54 -21.00 -3.97
C GLY A 140 -1.56 -21.57 -4.99
N VAL A 141 -1.90 -21.43 -6.28
CA VAL A 141 -1.12 -21.91 -7.42
C VAL A 141 0.28 -21.32 -7.41
N PHE A 142 0.45 -20.04 -7.12
CA PHE A 142 1.76 -19.41 -7.12
C PHE A 142 2.67 -19.98 -6.02
N TYR A 143 2.24 -19.99 -4.76
CA TYR A 143 3.02 -20.56 -3.66
C TYR A 143 3.38 -22.03 -3.94
N ASP A 144 2.44 -22.82 -4.43
CA ASP A 144 2.66 -24.24 -4.75
C ASP A 144 3.62 -24.45 -5.93
N THR A 145 3.52 -23.61 -6.99
CA THR A 145 4.35 -23.70 -8.19
C THR A 145 5.79 -23.28 -7.90
N PHE A 146 5.96 -22.17 -7.19
CA PHE A 146 7.27 -21.60 -6.89
C PHE A 146 7.87 -22.08 -5.57
N LYS A 147 7.24 -23.05 -4.89
CA LYS A 147 7.72 -23.66 -3.63
C LYS A 147 8.10 -22.60 -2.58
N LEU A 148 7.24 -21.60 -2.44
CA LEU A 148 7.38 -20.56 -1.43
C LEU A 148 6.68 -21.01 -0.15
N PRO A 149 7.26 -20.79 1.04
CA PRO A 149 6.59 -21.07 2.30
C PRO A 149 5.43 -20.08 2.50
N ARG A 150 4.27 -20.58 2.95
CA ARG A 150 3.12 -19.73 3.26
C ARG A 150 3.31 -18.95 4.55
N GLY A 151 2.54 -17.87 4.71
CA GLY A 151 2.58 -16.95 5.83
C GLY A 151 3.62 -15.86 5.72
N HIS A 152 4.31 -15.79 4.58
CA HIS A 152 5.43 -14.90 4.33
C HIS A 152 5.30 -14.19 3.00
N THR A 153 5.84 -12.98 2.90
CA THR A 153 5.91 -12.28 1.62
C THR A 153 6.74 -13.10 0.65
N GLY A 154 6.23 -13.32 -0.56
CA GLY A 154 6.95 -13.94 -1.66
C GLY A 154 7.33 -12.90 -2.71
N LEU A 155 8.48 -13.10 -3.36
CA LEU A 155 8.79 -12.45 -4.62
C LEU A 155 9.19 -13.51 -5.64
N VAL A 156 8.64 -13.42 -6.84
CA VAL A 156 9.09 -14.22 -7.98
C VAL A 156 9.40 -13.28 -9.13
N VAL A 157 10.57 -13.45 -9.75
CA VAL A 157 10.92 -12.76 -10.99
C VAL A 157 11.08 -13.79 -12.11
N LEU A 158 10.33 -13.61 -13.18
CA LEU A 158 10.39 -14.40 -14.41
C LEU A 158 11.10 -13.61 -15.51
N GLY A 159 11.87 -14.32 -16.32
CA GLY A 159 12.50 -13.80 -17.53
C GLY A 159 11.54 -13.76 -18.73
N PRO A 160 11.98 -13.21 -19.87
CA PRO A 160 11.18 -13.11 -21.09
C PRO A 160 10.66 -14.44 -21.63
N GLU A 161 11.28 -15.57 -21.30
CA GLU A 161 10.84 -16.90 -21.72
C GLU A 161 10.06 -17.64 -20.60
N SER A 162 9.58 -16.89 -19.60
CA SER A 162 8.92 -17.40 -18.40
C SER A 162 9.79 -18.30 -17.52
N ASP A 163 11.12 -18.25 -17.70
CA ASP A 163 12.09 -18.90 -16.83
C ASP A 163 12.20 -18.17 -15.49
N VAL A 164 12.41 -18.90 -14.40
CA VAL A 164 12.50 -18.31 -13.06
C VAL A 164 13.89 -17.72 -12.85
N LEU A 165 14.00 -16.39 -12.83
CA LEU A 165 15.26 -15.67 -12.61
C LEU A 165 15.56 -15.52 -11.12
N HIS A 166 14.54 -15.34 -10.29
CA HIS A 166 14.70 -15.11 -8.86
C HIS A 166 13.47 -15.54 -8.06
N ARG A 167 13.70 -15.97 -6.83
CA ARG A 167 12.67 -16.20 -5.81
C ARG A 167 13.18 -15.72 -4.46
N HIS A 168 12.31 -15.04 -3.72
CA HIS A 168 12.55 -14.59 -2.35
C HIS A 168 11.36 -14.96 -1.46
N SER A 169 11.62 -15.18 -0.17
CA SER A 169 10.58 -15.35 0.84
C SER A 169 10.94 -14.65 2.14
N GLY A 170 9.95 -13.99 2.74
CA GLY A 170 10.10 -13.16 3.92
C GLY A 170 10.43 -11.70 3.59
N PRO A 171 10.76 -10.90 4.61
CA PRO A 171 11.23 -9.52 4.43
C PRO A 171 12.46 -9.46 3.52
N ALA A 172 12.55 -8.44 2.67
CA ALA A 172 13.73 -8.21 1.83
C ALA A 172 14.67 -7.21 2.51
N GLU A 173 15.90 -7.63 2.79
CA GLU A 173 16.94 -6.76 3.36
C GLU A 173 17.66 -5.95 2.26
N ALA A 174 18.57 -5.05 2.65
CA ALA A 174 19.25 -4.15 1.71
C ALA A 174 19.97 -4.89 0.57
N ASP A 175 20.65 -6.00 0.87
CA ASP A 175 21.36 -6.80 -0.13
C ASP A 175 20.39 -7.54 -1.08
N ASP A 176 19.23 -7.96 -0.57
CA ASP A 176 18.16 -8.54 -1.39
C ASP A 176 17.58 -7.48 -2.33
N LEU A 177 17.29 -6.28 -1.82
CA LEU A 177 16.77 -5.18 -2.62
C LEU A 177 17.75 -4.79 -3.75
N GLU A 178 19.05 -4.76 -3.47
CA GLU A 178 20.07 -4.51 -4.50
C GLU A 178 20.10 -5.61 -5.57
N THR A 179 19.99 -6.88 -5.14
CA THR A 179 19.90 -8.02 -6.06
C THR A 179 18.66 -7.93 -6.95
N ILE A 180 17.49 -7.70 -6.35
CA ILE A 180 16.21 -7.54 -7.04
C ILE A 180 16.28 -6.37 -8.03
N ARG A 181 16.84 -5.22 -7.60
CA ARG A 181 17.03 -4.05 -8.47
C ARG A 181 17.85 -4.40 -9.70
N GLY A 182 18.97 -5.11 -9.51
CA GLY A 182 19.85 -5.56 -10.59
C GLY A 182 19.15 -6.50 -11.57
N ILE A 183 18.42 -7.49 -11.07
CA ILE A 183 17.68 -8.46 -11.90
C ILE A 183 16.58 -7.75 -12.70
N LEU A 184 15.87 -6.80 -12.09
CA LEU A 184 14.84 -6.02 -12.76
C LEU A 184 15.41 -4.98 -13.74
N GLY A 185 16.71 -4.68 -13.71
CA GLY A 185 17.29 -3.57 -14.47
C GLY A 185 16.71 -2.22 -14.03
N ALA A 186 16.28 -2.14 -12.77
CA ALA A 186 15.62 -1.00 -12.19
C ALA A 186 16.64 0.09 -11.80
N ARG A 187 16.21 1.35 -11.84
CA ARG A 187 16.99 2.48 -11.32
C ARG A 187 16.15 3.34 -10.39
N GLU A 188 16.78 3.88 -9.36
CA GLU A 188 16.15 4.91 -8.53
C GLU A 188 16.42 6.27 -9.19
N PRO A 189 15.38 7.01 -9.61
CA PRO A 189 15.57 8.30 -10.24
C PRO A 189 16.04 9.34 -9.21
N GLU A 190 16.91 10.24 -9.62
CA GLU A 190 17.20 11.44 -8.82
C GLU A 190 16.06 12.45 -9.01
N PRO A 191 15.45 12.97 -7.92
CA PRO A 191 14.45 14.01 -8.02
C PRO A 191 14.99 15.27 -8.71
N PRO A 192 14.20 15.94 -9.58
CA PRO A 192 14.61 17.19 -10.19
C PRO A 192 14.67 18.32 -9.14
N PRO A 193 15.44 19.40 -9.36
CA PRO A 193 15.39 20.58 -8.50
C PRO A 193 13.96 21.11 -8.36
N ALA A 194 13.57 21.54 -7.16
CA ALA A 194 12.29 22.21 -6.98
C ALA A 194 12.26 23.53 -7.78
N PRO A 195 11.10 23.91 -8.35
CA PRO A 195 10.92 25.23 -8.96
C PRO A 195 11.07 26.32 -7.91
N ASP A 196 11.20 27.58 -8.33
CA ASP A 196 11.06 28.70 -7.42
C ASP A 196 9.58 28.84 -7.03
N PHE A 197 9.29 28.90 -5.74
CA PHE A 197 7.93 29.01 -5.20
C PHE A 197 7.91 29.87 -3.94
N ALA A 198 6.71 30.34 -3.58
CA ALA A 198 6.42 30.95 -2.30
C ALA A 198 5.03 30.48 -1.81
N VAL A 199 4.99 29.87 -0.63
CA VAL A 199 3.76 29.45 0.06
C VAL A 199 3.75 30.17 1.40
N GLY A 200 3.06 31.32 1.49
CA GLY A 200 3.26 32.25 2.61
C GLY A 200 4.74 32.66 2.71
N ASP A 201 5.35 32.44 3.88
CA ASP A 201 6.78 32.71 4.11
C ASP A 201 7.70 31.55 3.69
N TYR A 202 7.14 30.40 3.29
CA TYR A 202 7.91 29.23 2.88
C TYR A 202 8.36 29.37 1.42
N THR A 203 9.65 29.17 1.18
CA THR A 203 10.29 29.27 -0.13
C THR A 203 11.20 28.06 -0.35
N LYS A 204 11.81 27.97 -1.53
CA LYS A 204 12.83 26.93 -1.78
C LYS A 204 13.96 26.94 -0.75
N ALA A 205 14.40 28.13 -0.32
CA ALA A 205 15.44 28.28 0.67
C ALA A 205 15.00 27.86 2.09
N SER A 206 13.71 27.97 2.44
CA SER A 206 13.23 27.51 3.75
C SER A 206 13.24 25.98 3.88
N CYS A 207 13.33 25.26 2.76
CA CYS A 207 13.38 23.80 2.71
C CYS A 207 14.80 23.24 2.66
N GLU A 208 15.84 24.08 2.63
CA GLU A 208 17.20 23.58 2.66
C GLU A 208 17.50 22.93 4.03
N GLY A 209 17.94 21.67 4.01
CA GLY A 209 18.21 20.87 5.21
C GLY A 209 16.96 20.32 5.91
N ARG A 210 15.76 20.43 5.32
CA ARG A 210 14.50 19.93 5.87
C ARG A 210 13.61 19.34 4.77
N VAL A 211 12.74 18.40 5.12
CA VAL A 211 11.71 17.93 4.18
C VAL A 211 10.47 18.81 4.32
N CYS A 212 10.10 19.49 3.24
CA CYS A 212 8.90 20.32 3.20
C CYS A 212 7.76 19.59 2.50
N LEU A 213 6.59 19.57 3.11
CA LEU A 213 5.36 19.02 2.58
C LEU A 213 4.30 20.13 2.48
N PHE A 214 3.71 20.26 1.29
CA PHE A 214 2.60 21.17 1.02
C PHE A 214 1.39 20.37 0.52
N ALA A 215 0.29 20.43 1.26
CA ALA A 215 -1.00 19.88 0.88
C ALA A 215 -1.93 21.00 0.41
N PHE A 216 -2.19 21.07 -0.89
CA PHE A 216 -3.09 22.03 -1.50
C PHE A 216 -4.51 21.46 -1.55
N LEU A 217 -5.48 22.18 -1.00
CA LEU A 217 -6.89 21.76 -0.98
C LEU A 217 -7.67 22.34 -2.17
N ASP A 218 -8.53 21.53 -2.78
CA ASP A 218 -9.49 21.94 -3.84
C ASP A 218 -10.86 22.36 -3.33
N GLU A 219 -11.18 22.02 -2.09
CA GLU A 219 -12.43 22.40 -1.44
C GLU A 219 -12.18 22.69 0.04
N ALA A 220 -13.09 23.45 0.65
CA ALA A 220 -13.09 23.64 2.10
C ALA A 220 -13.31 22.31 2.82
N VAL A 221 -12.51 22.03 3.85
CA VAL A 221 -12.64 20.79 4.65
C VAL A 221 -13.04 21.14 6.08
N GLU A 222 -14.14 20.54 6.54
CA GLU A 222 -14.55 20.62 7.94
C GLU A 222 -14.03 19.43 8.73
N ARG A 223 -13.68 19.62 10.01
CA ARG A 223 -13.22 18.54 10.89
C ARG A 223 -14.19 17.36 10.95
N ALA A 224 -15.48 17.66 11.02
CA ALA A 224 -16.54 16.67 11.06
C ALA A 224 -16.64 15.81 9.78
N ASP A 225 -15.95 16.17 8.69
CA ASP A 225 -15.93 15.39 7.45
C ASP A 225 -14.76 14.41 7.37
N VAL A 226 -13.75 14.53 8.23
CA VAL A 226 -12.53 13.72 8.19
C VAL A 226 -12.65 12.49 9.09
N PRO A 227 -12.64 11.27 8.52
CA PRO A 227 -12.76 10.05 9.33
C PRO A 227 -11.47 9.70 10.08
N GLY A 228 -11.62 9.11 11.27
CA GLY A 228 -10.49 8.51 12.01
C GLY A 228 -9.61 9.50 12.77
N ILE A 229 -10.09 10.71 13.01
CA ILE A 229 -9.45 11.69 13.91
C ILE A 229 -10.39 12.02 15.07
N GLU A 230 -9.86 12.50 16.19
CA GLU A 230 -10.67 12.91 17.33
C GLU A 230 -11.65 14.03 16.92
N GLY A 231 -12.94 13.88 17.24
CA GLY A 231 -13.99 14.83 16.84
C GLY A 231 -14.25 14.88 15.33
N GLY A 232 -13.74 13.90 14.57
CA GLY A 232 -13.94 13.77 13.14
C GLY A 232 -15.26 13.10 12.76
N PHE A 233 -15.35 12.64 11.52
CA PHE A 233 -16.52 11.90 11.03
C PHE A 233 -16.69 10.57 11.77
N ASP A 234 -17.85 10.41 12.41
CA ASP A 234 -18.27 9.19 13.12
C ASP A 234 -19.27 8.41 12.26
N GLY A 235 -18.77 7.49 11.45
CA GLY A 235 -19.59 6.68 10.54
C GLY A 235 -18.95 5.36 10.17
N GLY A 236 -19.68 4.57 9.37
CA GLY A 236 -19.25 3.22 9.02
C GLY A 236 -17.98 3.19 8.15
N ARG A 237 -17.37 2.01 8.03
CA ARG A 237 -16.17 1.81 7.18
C ARG A 237 -16.42 2.25 5.74
N GLU A 238 -17.51 1.80 5.13
CA GLU A 238 -17.84 2.15 3.73
C GLU A 238 -18.00 3.67 3.53
N GLU A 239 -18.68 4.35 4.45
CA GLU A 239 -18.86 5.81 4.41
C GLU A 239 -17.53 6.54 4.62
N SER A 240 -16.70 6.03 5.53
CA SER A 240 -15.34 6.55 5.74
C SER A 240 -14.49 6.44 4.47
N PHE A 241 -14.55 5.32 3.76
CA PHE A 241 -13.86 5.15 2.47
C PHE A 241 -14.39 6.10 1.40
N LYS A 242 -15.71 6.31 1.32
CA LYS A 242 -16.30 7.29 0.39
C LYS A 242 -15.84 8.72 0.69
N ARG A 243 -15.71 9.09 1.96
CA ARG A 243 -15.16 10.39 2.36
C ARG A 243 -13.68 10.52 2.05
N LEU A 244 -12.89 9.48 2.36
CA LEU A 244 -11.47 9.44 2.02
C LEU A 244 -11.23 9.36 0.50
N ALA A 245 -12.24 9.06 -0.32
CA ALA A 245 -12.11 9.18 -1.77
C ALA A 245 -12.06 10.64 -2.23
N LYS A 246 -12.50 11.60 -1.40
CA LYS A 246 -12.33 13.03 -1.65
C LYS A 246 -10.87 13.44 -1.38
N PRO A 247 -10.17 14.02 -2.36
CA PRO A 247 -8.75 14.35 -2.24
C PRO A 247 -8.40 15.23 -1.02
N SER A 248 -9.06 16.38 -0.86
CA SER A 248 -8.78 17.30 0.25
C SER A 248 -9.03 16.69 1.63
N VAL A 249 -10.15 15.97 1.80
CA VAL A 249 -10.47 15.25 3.05
C VAL A 249 -9.36 14.25 3.40
N ARG A 250 -8.84 13.52 2.40
CA ARG A 250 -7.75 12.57 2.60
C ARG A 250 -6.45 13.26 3.03
N LEU A 251 -6.03 14.30 2.33
CA LEU A 251 -4.78 15.01 2.66
C LEU A 251 -4.82 15.60 4.07
N VAL A 252 -5.95 16.21 4.44
CA VAL A 252 -6.16 16.75 5.79
C VAL A 252 -6.16 15.64 6.84
N GLY A 253 -6.84 14.52 6.58
CA GLY A 253 -6.86 13.38 7.50
C GLY A 253 -5.49 12.76 7.73
N VAL A 254 -4.68 12.63 6.68
CA VAL A 254 -3.30 12.15 6.78
C VAL A 254 -2.45 13.08 7.65
N LEU A 255 -2.48 14.39 7.37
CA LEU A 255 -1.69 15.36 8.12
C LEU A 255 -2.16 15.53 9.56
N ALA A 256 -3.47 15.42 9.82
CA ALA A 256 -4.01 15.41 11.18
C ALA A 256 -3.53 14.18 11.97
N GLY A 257 -3.50 13.00 11.35
CA GLY A 257 -2.95 11.79 11.98
C GLY A 257 -1.43 11.83 12.20
N ALA A 258 -0.73 12.67 11.45
CA ALA A 258 0.72 12.82 11.50
C ALA A 258 1.20 14.04 12.31
N ASP A 259 0.32 14.98 12.68
CA ASP A 259 0.66 16.27 13.31
C ASP A 259 1.62 16.11 14.49
N ASP A 260 1.35 15.14 15.36
CA ASP A 260 2.16 14.86 16.55
C ASP A 260 3.48 14.16 16.28
N LYS A 261 3.63 13.60 15.08
CA LYS A 261 4.82 12.88 14.61
C LYS A 261 5.76 13.81 13.84
N ILE A 262 5.29 14.95 13.34
CA ILE A 262 6.11 15.92 12.61
C ILE A 262 7.18 16.50 13.53
N ASP A 263 8.45 16.29 13.22
CA ASP A 263 9.58 16.96 13.86
C ASP A 263 9.84 18.33 13.18
N GLU A 264 9.51 19.45 13.83
CA GLU A 264 9.63 20.82 13.26
C GLU A 264 11.08 21.25 12.95
N ASP A 265 12.07 20.56 13.54
CA ASP A 265 13.48 20.81 13.23
C ASP A 265 13.91 20.16 11.91
N LYS A 266 13.22 19.08 11.51
CA LYS A 266 13.53 18.29 10.31
C LYS A 266 12.52 18.48 9.19
N HIS A 267 11.32 18.93 9.51
CA HIS A 267 10.19 18.95 8.60
C HIS A 267 9.49 20.30 8.61
N THR A 268 8.82 20.58 7.51
CA THR A 268 7.83 21.65 7.40
C THR A 268 6.60 21.04 6.77
N ALA A 269 5.45 21.16 7.42
CA ALA A 269 4.19 20.64 6.89
C ALA A 269 3.18 21.78 6.83
N VAL A 270 2.57 21.99 5.67
CA VAL A 270 1.65 23.10 5.43
C VAL A 270 0.42 22.61 4.69
N ILE A 271 -0.75 22.97 5.20
CA ILE A 271 -2.02 22.86 4.48
C ILE A 271 -2.37 24.22 3.89
N VAL A 272 -2.64 24.25 2.59
CA VAL A 272 -2.94 25.45 1.81
C VAL A 272 -4.39 25.37 1.33
N GLY A 273 -5.27 26.18 1.91
CA GLY A 273 -6.69 26.24 1.59
C GLY A 273 -7.59 26.32 2.82
N ASP A 274 -8.90 26.24 2.59
CA ASP A 274 -9.91 26.50 3.62
C ASP A 274 -10.10 25.30 4.56
N LEU A 275 -9.87 25.53 5.85
CA LEU A 275 -10.08 24.56 6.92
C LEU A 275 -11.04 25.12 7.97
N LYS A 276 -11.91 24.26 8.50
CA LYS A 276 -12.84 24.64 9.57
C LYS A 276 -12.87 23.62 10.70
N GLY A 277 -12.68 24.12 11.92
CA GLY A 277 -12.72 23.31 13.14
C GLY A 277 -11.44 22.50 13.42
N PHE A 278 -10.35 22.78 12.71
CA PHE A 278 -9.05 22.17 12.97
C PHE A 278 -8.17 23.08 13.80
N GLU A 279 -7.40 22.47 14.69
CA GLU A 279 -6.28 23.08 15.39
C GLU A 279 -5.12 22.10 15.26
N PHE A 280 -4.09 22.50 14.50
CA PHE A 280 -2.87 21.72 14.32
C PHE A 280 -1.78 22.30 15.21
N ARG A 281 -0.94 21.42 15.77
CA ARG A 281 0.18 21.81 16.63
C ARG A 281 1.43 22.13 15.82
N ARG A 282 1.72 21.32 14.79
CA ARG A 282 2.98 21.36 14.04
C ARG A 282 2.78 21.51 12.53
N VAL A 283 1.56 21.30 12.05
CA VAL A 283 1.18 21.59 10.66
C VAL A 283 0.67 23.03 10.56
N ALA A 284 1.31 23.85 9.74
CA ALA A 284 0.83 25.21 9.48
C ALA A 284 -0.37 25.20 8.53
N THR A 285 -1.28 26.17 8.69
CA THR A 285 -2.43 26.36 7.80
C THR A 285 -2.35 27.74 7.17
N LEU A 286 -2.47 27.82 5.84
CA LEU A 286 -2.42 29.06 5.09
C LEU A 286 -3.61 29.17 4.14
N ASP A 287 -3.97 30.41 3.80
CA ASP A 287 -4.94 30.69 2.74
C ASP A 287 -4.45 30.17 1.37
N ALA A 288 -5.33 30.20 0.37
CA ALA A 288 -5.00 29.77 -0.98
C ALA A 288 -3.75 30.48 -1.55
N ALA A 289 -2.85 29.70 -2.16
CA ALA A 289 -1.60 30.19 -2.77
C ALA A 289 -1.57 29.86 -4.28
N PRO A 290 -2.28 30.62 -5.15
CA PRO A 290 -2.38 30.32 -6.58
C PRO A 290 -1.04 30.41 -7.31
N GLU A 291 -0.14 31.30 -6.90
CA GLU A 291 1.20 31.39 -7.48
C GLU A 291 2.04 30.15 -7.19
N ALA A 292 1.93 29.58 -5.98
CA ALA A 292 2.60 28.33 -5.63
C ALA A 292 2.06 27.15 -6.44
N ARG A 293 0.73 27.08 -6.60
CA ARG A 293 0.09 26.07 -7.45
C ARG A 293 0.65 26.12 -8.88
N ALA A 294 0.71 27.32 -9.46
CA ALA A 294 1.29 27.54 -10.77
C ALA A 294 2.78 27.14 -10.84
N ALA A 295 3.58 27.48 -9.82
CA ALA A 295 5.01 27.15 -9.76
C ALA A 295 5.27 25.64 -9.75
N PHE A 296 4.48 24.87 -8.99
CA PHE A 296 4.57 23.41 -8.98
C PHE A 296 3.88 22.74 -10.19
N GLY A 297 3.23 23.54 -11.03
CA GLY A 297 2.42 23.07 -12.15
C GLY A 297 1.33 22.12 -11.68
N VAL A 298 0.63 22.46 -10.59
CA VAL A 298 -0.55 21.75 -10.11
C VAL A 298 -1.81 22.54 -10.50
N GLY A 299 -2.85 21.85 -10.95
CA GLY A 299 -4.11 22.48 -11.33
C GLY A 299 -4.93 23.00 -10.14
N ASP A 300 -6.22 23.22 -10.37
CA ASP A 300 -7.16 23.67 -9.31
C ASP A 300 -7.56 22.53 -8.36
N GLY A 301 -7.29 21.27 -8.73
CA GLY A 301 -7.55 20.09 -7.90
C GLY A 301 -6.65 20.02 -6.65
N ALA A 302 -6.96 19.12 -5.71
CA ALA A 302 -6.08 18.93 -4.56
C ALA A 302 -4.71 18.43 -5.03
N ALA A 303 -3.65 18.73 -4.29
CA ALA A 303 -2.32 18.26 -4.62
C ALA A 303 -1.46 18.07 -3.38
N LEU A 304 -0.53 17.12 -3.47
CA LEU A 304 0.51 16.90 -2.47
C LEU A 304 1.87 17.09 -3.12
N VAL A 305 2.66 17.99 -2.56
CA VAL A 305 4.00 18.32 -3.01
C VAL A 305 4.97 18.08 -1.85
N VAL A 306 6.07 17.40 -2.12
CA VAL A 306 7.15 17.18 -1.16
C VAL A 306 8.48 17.60 -1.76
N ILE A 307 9.21 18.42 -1.01
CA ILE A 307 10.57 18.88 -1.32
C ILE A 307 11.52 18.25 -0.32
N ASP A 308 12.57 17.59 -0.81
CA ASP A 308 13.57 16.98 0.08
C ASP A 308 14.54 18.02 0.68
N GLU A 309 15.39 17.56 1.60
CA GLU A 309 16.41 18.36 2.28
C GLU A 309 17.44 19.02 1.34
N LYS A 310 17.50 18.59 0.07
CA LYS A 310 18.38 19.14 -0.97
C LYS A 310 17.64 20.10 -1.89
N SER A 311 16.44 20.53 -1.50
CA SER A 311 15.56 21.41 -2.27
C SER A 311 15.18 20.85 -3.64
N ARG A 312 15.00 19.52 -3.74
CA ARG A 312 14.53 18.82 -4.94
C ARG A 312 13.07 18.43 -4.79
N LEU A 313 12.31 18.45 -5.88
CA LEU A 313 10.93 18.03 -5.92
C LEU A 313 10.86 16.49 -5.85
N ALA A 314 10.85 15.97 -4.64
CA ALA A 314 10.91 14.53 -4.35
C ALA A 314 9.58 13.81 -4.62
N PHE A 315 8.45 14.50 -4.45
CA PHE A 315 7.15 13.93 -4.74
C PHE A 315 6.17 15.01 -5.21
N LYS A 316 5.34 14.65 -6.19
CA LYS A 316 4.19 15.45 -6.62
C LYS A 316 3.05 14.52 -7.03
N ALA A 317 1.85 14.73 -6.49
CA ALA A 317 0.63 14.09 -6.95
C ALA A 317 -0.53 15.08 -6.96
N GLU A 318 -1.42 14.92 -7.93
CA GLU A 318 -2.65 15.71 -8.08
C GLU A 318 -3.88 14.83 -7.90
N GLY A 319 -4.96 15.41 -7.40
CA GLY A 319 -6.18 14.71 -7.03
C GLY A 319 -5.97 13.75 -5.86
N LYS A 320 -6.56 12.57 -5.97
CA LYS A 320 -6.57 11.56 -4.91
C LYS A 320 -5.21 10.86 -4.83
N VAL A 321 -4.43 11.18 -3.79
CA VAL A 321 -3.17 10.50 -3.49
C VAL A 321 -3.47 9.09 -2.97
N ALA A 322 -2.98 8.06 -3.67
CA ALA A 322 -3.21 6.66 -3.33
C ALA A 322 -2.42 6.23 -2.08
N PHE A 323 -2.87 5.20 -1.37
CA PHE A 323 -2.17 4.73 -0.17
C PHE A 323 -0.70 4.35 -0.42
N TRP A 324 -0.39 3.67 -1.54
CA TRP A 324 1.00 3.34 -1.88
C TRP A 324 1.88 4.59 -2.05
N GLN A 325 1.31 5.71 -2.53
CA GLN A 325 2.03 6.97 -2.65
C GLN A 325 2.26 7.64 -1.30
N LEU A 326 1.30 7.54 -0.38
CA LEU A 326 1.46 8.04 0.99
C LEU A 326 2.58 7.29 1.73
N GLY A 327 2.78 6.00 1.45
CA GLY A 327 3.94 5.26 1.94
C GLY A 327 5.29 5.84 1.47
N LEU A 328 5.37 6.32 0.23
CA LEU A 328 6.57 7.01 -0.28
C LEU A 328 6.80 8.36 0.43
N VAL A 329 5.72 9.10 0.71
CA VAL A 329 5.83 10.36 1.46
C VAL A 329 6.23 10.11 2.92
N ALA A 330 5.73 9.04 3.52
CA ALA A 330 6.12 8.61 4.86
C ALA A 330 7.64 8.31 4.95
N ASP A 331 8.22 7.67 3.92
CA ASP A 331 9.67 7.44 3.83
C ASP A 331 10.47 8.73 3.79
N LEU A 332 10.00 9.71 2.99
CA LEU A 332 10.67 11.01 2.89
C LEU A 332 10.66 11.76 4.22
N LEU A 333 9.57 11.66 4.98
CA LEU A 333 9.43 12.30 6.29
C LEU A 333 10.03 11.48 7.44
N GLY A 334 10.33 10.20 7.24
CA GLY A 334 10.69 9.28 8.32
C GLY A 334 9.59 9.15 9.40
N VAL A 335 8.32 9.36 9.05
CA VAL A 335 7.17 9.22 9.95
C VAL A 335 6.06 8.43 9.29
N ASP A 336 5.33 7.65 10.09
CA ASP A 336 4.15 6.94 9.59
C ASP A 336 2.97 7.90 9.39
N LEU A 337 2.51 8.03 8.15
CA LEU A 337 1.38 8.86 7.72
C LEU A 337 0.01 8.17 7.86
N GLY A 338 -0.09 7.16 8.73
CA GLY A 338 -1.32 6.43 8.93
C GLY A 338 -1.51 5.29 7.93
N GLU A 339 -0.42 4.58 7.59
CA GLU A 339 -0.53 3.14 7.37
C GLU A 339 -1.16 2.61 8.65
N ARG A 340 -2.49 2.49 8.68
CA ARG A 340 -3.22 2.12 9.90
C ARG A 340 -2.68 0.77 10.34
N ASP A 341 -1.87 0.78 11.39
CA ASP A 341 -1.42 -0.40 12.08
C ASP A 341 -2.67 -1.27 12.29
N HIS A 342 -2.74 -2.42 11.61
CA HIS A 342 -3.86 -3.36 11.71
C HIS A 342 -3.96 -4.00 13.12
N ASN A 343 -3.23 -3.45 14.08
CA ASN A 343 -3.00 -3.94 15.42
C ASN A 343 -3.75 -3.18 16.51
N GLU A 344 -4.53 -2.14 16.19
CA GLU A 344 -5.49 -1.61 17.16
C GLU A 344 -6.86 -2.31 17.01
N PRO A 345 -7.37 -2.93 18.08
CA PRO A 345 -8.52 -3.85 18.06
C PRO A 345 -9.86 -3.24 17.68
#